data_AF-A0A6J7R3D7-F1
#
_entry.id   AF-A0A6J7R3D7-F1
#
_cell.length_a   1.000
_cell.length_b   1.000
_cell.length_c   1.000
_cell.angle_alpha   90.00
_cell.angle_beta   90.00
_cell.angle_gamma   90.00
#
_symmetry.space_group_name_H-M   'P 1'
#
loop_
_entity.id
_entity.type
_entity.pdbx_description
1 polymer ?
#
loop_
_entity_poly.entity_id
_entity_poly.type
_entity_poly.pdbx_seq_one_letter_code
_entity_poly.pdbx_strand_id
1 'polypeptide(L)'
;MTETIDRAAYEALMLSGERCAQAREDAQAVRSGDREAAKAIAASAMHIAAVAPEGLVDFYDALCEGWFGKRPNAPSVSAPSAPGRLEQDFLDGLWELVNDDEAGRDPAAITVRSAGLTALLPFEIHGRLAAMAKNYPGVLDAASSGLPDRFLLEELARCPKDSLGGHLHSMVVDQGFDLEVLDRDALGLAGLPDPLAYLNIRILQCHDVWHEVAGYETTGLHEVAISGFQMGQFGHHYSSFFVAMIFAKGAFASPIEGVTLTLDTVLSAYMHGRETPPMLGVVWEDIWDQPISQIRESQGIQAYDSPYPPSLLEDLANA
;
A
#
# COMPACT_ATOMS: atom_id res chain seq x y z
N MET A 1 -17.07 25.24 -2.60
CA MET A 1 -17.40 25.26 -1.16
C MET A 1 -16.90 23.94 -0.62
N THR A 2 -15.79 23.96 0.12
CA THR A 2 -15.32 22.79 0.86
C THR A 2 -16.39 22.47 1.90
N GLU A 3 -17.03 21.32 1.79
CA GLU A 3 -17.94 20.84 2.81
C GLU A 3 -17.13 20.76 4.12
N THR A 4 -17.60 21.39 5.19
CA THR A 4 -16.89 21.26 6.48
C THR A 4 -16.95 19.80 6.87
N ILE A 5 -15.80 19.15 6.98
CA ILE A 5 -15.72 17.74 7.32
C ILE A 5 -16.40 17.52 8.66
N ASP A 6 -17.49 16.75 8.66
CA ASP A 6 -18.11 16.29 9.89
C ASP A 6 -17.24 15.19 10.50
N ARG A 7 -16.21 15.62 11.23
CA ARG A 7 -15.22 14.74 11.87
C ARG A 7 -15.89 13.71 12.77
N ALA A 8 -16.87 14.15 13.55
CA ALA A 8 -17.57 13.28 14.50
C ALA A 8 -18.38 12.20 13.78
N ALA A 9 -19.06 12.53 12.67
CA ALA A 9 -19.77 11.54 11.89
C ALA A 9 -18.83 10.52 11.23
N TYR A 10 -17.69 10.97 10.69
CA TYR A 10 -16.70 10.07 10.10
C TYR A 10 -16.06 9.15 11.15
N GLU A 11 -15.62 9.70 12.29
CA GLU A 11 -15.07 8.92 13.40
C GLU A 11 -16.08 7.90 13.91
N ALA A 12 -17.35 8.28 14.08
CA ALA A 12 -18.40 7.36 14.49
C ALA A 12 -18.60 6.23 13.48
N LEU A 13 -18.57 6.52 12.19
CA LEU A 13 -18.67 5.52 11.12
C LEU A 13 -17.46 4.59 11.13
N MET A 14 -16.25 5.16 11.21
CA MET A 14 -14.99 4.42 11.32
C MET A 14 -14.99 3.50 12.55
N LEU A 15 -15.42 3.97 13.71
CA LEU A 15 -15.42 3.17 14.96
C LEU A 15 -16.58 2.19 15.06
N SER A 16 -17.59 2.27 14.20
CA SER A 16 -18.74 1.35 14.20
C SER A 16 -18.40 -0.07 13.74
N GLY A 17 -17.26 -0.25 13.08
CA GLY A 17 -16.77 -1.56 12.64
C GLY A 17 -16.53 -1.65 11.13
N GLU A 18 -15.89 -2.74 10.72
CA GLU A 18 -15.69 -3.07 9.31
C GLU A 18 -17.03 -3.42 8.63
N ARG A 19 -17.36 -2.71 7.54
CA ARG A 19 -18.56 -2.96 6.73
C ARG A 19 -18.28 -3.91 5.56
N CYS A 20 -17.49 -4.97 5.78
CA CYS A 20 -17.08 -5.90 4.72
C CYS A 20 -18.26 -6.48 3.92
N ALA A 21 -19.39 -6.77 4.60
CA ALA A 21 -20.61 -7.25 3.95
C ALA A 21 -21.25 -6.22 3.00
N GLN A 22 -21.04 -4.92 3.24
CA GLN A 22 -21.58 -3.82 2.44
C GLN A 22 -20.60 -3.33 1.36
N ALA A 23 -19.31 -3.61 1.50
CA ALA A 23 -18.25 -3.09 0.64
C ALA A 23 -18.54 -3.29 -0.86
N ARG A 24 -19.10 -4.44 -1.24
CA ARG A 24 -19.52 -4.70 -2.62
C ARG A 24 -20.57 -3.71 -3.13
N GLU A 25 -21.60 -3.45 -2.33
CA GLU A 25 -22.69 -2.53 -2.69
C GLU A 25 -22.19 -1.07 -2.69
N ASP A 26 -21.37 -0.71 -1.70
CA ASP A 26 -20.78 0.63 -1.61
C ASP A 26 -19.89 0.92 -2.85
N ALA A 27 -19.07 -0.04 -3.31
CA ALA A 27 -18.27 0.10 -4.52
C ALA A 27 -19.14 0.33 -5.78
N GLN A 28 -20.26 -0.40 -5.92
CA GLN A 28 -21.21 -0.21 -7.02
C GLN A 28 -21.89 1.16 -6.97
N ALA A 29 -22.23 1.63 -5.76
CA ALA A 29 -22.84 2.93 -5.55
C ALA A 29 -21.88 4.08 -5.88
N VAL A 30 -20.60 4.01 -5.47
CA VAL A 30 -19.60 5.01 -5.84
C VAL A 30 -19.43 5.11 -7.35
N ARG A 31 -19.40 3.97 -8.06
CA ARG A 31 -19.34 3.95 -9.53
C ARG A 31 -20.55 4.62 -10.20
N SER A 32 -21.66 4.71 -9.47
CA SER A 32 -22.89 5.40 -9.88
C SER A 32 -22.96 6.86 -9.39
N GLY A 33 -21.91 7.37 -8.75
CA GLY A 33 -21.79 8.75 -8.27
C GLY A 33 -22.18 8.98 -6.81
N ASP A 34 -22.38 7.93 -6.01
CA ASP A 34 -22.77 8.06 -4.60
C ASP A 34 -21.60 8.47 -3.70
N ARG A 35 -21.68 9.69 -3.14
CA ARG A 35 -20.67 10.25 -2.25
C ARG A 35 -20.73 9.68 -0.83
N GLU A 36 -21.89 9.28 -0.34
CA GLU A 36 -22.01 8.71 1.00
C GLU A 36 -21.41 7.30 1.03
N ALA A 37 -21.56 6.55 -0.05
CA ALA A 37 -20.84 5.28 -0.23
C ALA A 37 -19.31 5.48 -0.22
N ALA A 38 -18.81 6.56 -0.85
CA ALA A 38 -17.37 6.88 -0.81
C ALA A 38 -16.86 7.18 0.61
N LYS A 39 -17.62 7.95 1.39
CA LYS A 39 -17.33 8.21 2.82
C LYS A 39 -17.32 6.92 3.64
N ALA A 40 -18.25 6.00 3.35
CA ALA A 40 -18.32 4.70 4.01
C ALA A 40 -17.13 3.79 3.69
N ILE A 41 -16.69 3.76 2.42
CA ILE A 41 -15.48 3.03 2.02
C ILE A 41 -14.26 3.62 2.72
N ALA A 42 -14.11 4.95 2.71
CA ALA A 42 -12.99 5.62 3.36
C ALA A 42 -12.94 5.35 4.88
N ALA A 43 -14.08 5.38 5.57
CA ALA A 43 -14.18 5.08 6.99
C ALA A 43 -13.85 3.60 7.29
N SER A 44 -14.31 2.68 6.45
CA SER A 44 -14.03 1.24 6.60
C SER A 44 -12.56 0.92 6.35
N ALA A 45 -11.95 1.52 5.33
CA ALA A 45 -10.52 1.38 5.05
C ALA A 45 -9.66 1.87 6.23
N MET A 46 -10.05 3.00 6.84
CA MET A 46 -9.35 3.53 8.02
C MET A 46 -9.56 2.64 9.26
N HIS A 47 -10.77 2.11 9.46
CA HIS A 47 -11.03 1.13 10.51
C HIS A 47 -10.11 -0.08 10.36
N ILE A 48 -9.98 -0.63 9.15
CA ILE A 48 -9.13 -1.78 8.90
C ILE A 48 -7.67 -1.43 9.17
N ALA A 49 -7.18 -0.30 8.65
CA ALA A 49 -5.79 0.08 8.84
C ALA A 49 -5.41 0.38 10.30
N ALA A 50 -6.32 0.94 11.10
CA ALA A 50 -6.01 1.43 12.44
C ALA A 50 -6.56 0.55 13.59
N VAL A 51 -7.64 -0.20 13.36
CA VAL A 51 -8.44 -0.86 14.41
C VAL A 51 -8.51 -2.37 14.21
N ALA A 52 -8.83 -2.83 13.00
CA ALA A 52 -9.08 -4.23 12.68
C ALA A 52 -8.40 -4.65 11.36
N PRO A 53 -7.07 -4.81 11.35
CA PRO A 53 -6.35 -5.14 10.12
C PRO A 53 -6.81 -6.46 9.50
N GLU A 54 -7.38 -7.39 10.28
CA GLU A 54 -7.84 -8.71 9.83
C GLU A 54 -8.87 -8.63 8.70
N GLY A 55 -9.62 -7.53 8.60
CA GLY A 55 -10.60 -7.29 7.56
C GLY A 55 -10.04 -6.93 6.19
N LEU A 56 -8.72 -6.72 6.04
CA LEU A 56 -8.13 -6.18 4.81
C LEU A 56 -8.52 -7.00 3.58
N VAL A 57 -8.25 -8.30 3.58
CA VAL A 57 -8.51 -9.12 2.39
C VAL A 57 -9.99 -9.24 2.08
N ASP A 58 -10.83 -9.47 3.09
CA ASP A 58 -12.28 -9.60 2.88
C ASP A 58 -12.91 -8.30 2.36
N PHE A 59 -12.47 -7.16 2.88
CA PHE A 59 -12.96 -5.85 2.45
C PHE A 59 -12.54 -5.51 1.02
N TYR A 60 -11.25 -5.58 0.70
CA TYR A 60 -10.77 -5.20 -0.62
C TYR A 60 -11.18 -6.22 -1.70
N ASP A 61 -11.33 -7.51 -1.38
CA ASP A 61 -11.90 -8.49 -2.32
C ASP A 61 -13.37 -8.20 -2.62
N ALA A 62 -14.15 -7.78 -1.62
CA ALA A 62 -15.53 -7.37 -1.81
C ALA A 62 -15.64 -6.06 -2.61
N LEU A 63 -14.72 -5.10 -2.39
CA LEU A 63 -14.63 -3.89 -3.22
C LEU A 63 -14.32 -4.26 -4.68
N CYS A 64 -13.35 -5.12 -4.94
CA CYS A 64 -13.06 -5.62 -6.29
C CYS A 64 -14.28 -6.31 -6.92
N GLU A 65 -15.01 -7.12 -6.17
CA GLU A 65 -16.25 -7.76 -6.64
C GLU A 65 -17.31 -6.74 -7.03
N GLY A 66 -17.51 -5.70 -6.21
CA GLY A 66 -18.46 -4.63 -6.51
C GLY A 66 -18.02 -3.77 -7.69
N TRP A 67 -16.74 -3.46 -7.76
CA TRP A 67 -16.17 -2.52 -8.73
C TRP A 67 -15.97 -3.16 -10.11
N PHE A 68 -15.34 -4.33 -10.18
CA PHE A 68 -15.01 -5.03 -11.42
C PHE A 68 -15.95 -6.20 -11.75
N GLY A 69 -16.86 -6.58 -10.84
CA GLY A 69 -17.73 -7.74 -11.02
C GLY A 69 -17.04 -9.09 -10.76
N LYS A 70 -15.80 -9.08 -10.28
CA LYS A 70 -15.02 -10.29 -9.95
C LYS A 70 -14.13 -10.07 -8.72
N ARG A 71 -13.91 -11.14 -7.96
CA ARG A 71 -12.89 -11.17 -6.90
C ARG A 71 -11.51 -11.49 -7.50
N PRO A 72 -10.41 -11.08 -6.85
CA PRO A 72 -9.08 -11.53 -7.24
C PRO A 72 -8.97 -13.05 -7.19
N ASN A 73 -8.28 -13.64 -8.16
CA ASN A 73 -8.04 -15.09 -8.20
C ASN A 73 -6.82 -15.47 -7.34
N ALA A 74 -7.00 -15.44 -6.01
CA ALA A 74 -5.95 -15.69 -5.05
C ALA A 74 -6.48 -16.42 -3.80
N PRO A 75 -5.61 -17.10 -3.03
CA PRO A 75 -6.01 -17.65 -1.73
C PRO A 75 -6.62 -16.57 -0.83
N SER A 76 -7.59 -16.96 -0.01
CA SER A 76 -8.11 -16.09 1.06
C SER A 76 -7.07 -15.98 2.16
N VAL A 77 -6.97 -14.80 2.75
CA VAL A 77 -6.18 -14.53 3.95
C VAL A 77 -7.16 -14.09 5.03
N SER A 78 -7.14 -14.76 6.17
CA SER A 78 -7.99 -14.41 7.30
C SER A 78 -7.27 -14.66 8.61
N ALA A 79 -7.64 -13.92 9.65
CA ALA A 79 -7.19 -14.13 11.01
C ALA A 79 -8.33 -13.77 11.98
N PRO A 80 -8.34 -14.30 13.22
CA PRO A 80 -9.32 -13.88 14.21
C PRO A 80 -9.23 -12.38 14.48
N SER A 81 -10.32 -11.65 14.24
CA SER A 81 -10.40 -10.22 14.50
C SER A 81 -10.52 -9.93 16.00
N ALA A 82 -9.74 -8.96 16.47
CA ALA A 82 -9.78 -8.47 17.85
C ALA A 82 -9.66 -6.94 17.87
N PRO A 83 -10.72 -6.20 17.47
CA PRO A 83 -10.66 -4.75 17.22
C PRO A 83 -9.98 -3.97 18.35
N GLY A 84 -9.04 -3.10 17.96
CA GLY A 84 -8.30 -2.24 18.87
C GLY A 84 -9.13 -1.05 19.36
N ARG A 85 -8.51 -0.20 20.18
CA ARG A 85 -9.04 1.11 20.53
C ARG A 85 -8.06 2.17 20.10
N LEU A 86 -8.58 3.26 19.55
CA LEU A 86 -7.75 4.41 19.17
C LEU A 86 -7.76 5.41 20.31
N GLU A 87 -6.58 5.97 20.59
CA GLU A 87 -6.43 7.07 21.52
C GLU A 87 -6.72 8.41 20.83
N GLN A 88 -7.06 9.44 21.62
CA GLN A 88 -7.41 10.75 21.08
C GLN A 88 -6.26 11.37 20.28
N ASP A 89 -5.01 11.19 20.71
CA ASP A 89 -3.83 11.73 20.03
C ASP A 89 -3.70 11.20 18.59
N PHE A 90 -4.10 9.95 18.35
CA PHE A 90 -4.13 9.39 17.00
C PHE A 90 -5.23 10.05 16.14
N LEU A 91 -6.42 10.26 16.70
CA LEU A 91 -7.53 10.91 15.98
C LEU A 91 -7.17 12.36 15.63
N ASP A 92 -6.54 13.08 16.55
CA ASP A 92 -6.09 14.45 16.34
C ASP A 92 -5.03 14.50 15.22
N GLY A 93 -4.02 13.63 15.28
CA GLY A 93 -2.97 13.52 14.25
C GLY A 93 -3.52 13.09 12.87
N LEU A 94 -4.51 12.20 12.84
CA LEU A 94 -5.22 11.83 11.62
C LEU A 94 -5.84 13.07 10.95
N TRP A 95 -6.54 13.90 11.72
CA TRP A 95 -7.16 15.10 11.19
C TRP A 95 -6.16 16.18 10.80
N GLU A 96 -5.03 16.30 11.49
CA GLU A 96 -3.95 17.18 11.05
C GLU A 96 -3.45 16.78 9.66
N LEU A 97 -3.37 15.48 9.37
CA LEU A 97 -2.90 14.98 8.08
C LEU A 97 -3.97 15.08 6.99
N VAL A 98 -5.23 14.75 7.29
CA VAL A 98 -6.35 14.83 6.31
C VAL A 98 -6.63 16.27 5.88
N ASN A 99 -6.55 17.24 6.81
CA ASN A 99 -6.84 18.65 6.54
C ASN A 99 -5.66 19.42 5.94
N ASP A 100 -4.52 18.77 5.74
CA ASP A 100 -3.36 19.41 5.16
C ASP A 100 -3.41 19.36 3.63
N ASP A 101 -3.69 20.51 3.02
CA ASP A 101 -3.74 20.69 1.57
C ASP A 101 -2.36 20.52 0.91
N GLU A 102 -1.27 20.69 1.68
CA GLU A 102 0.11 20.50 1.23
C GLU A 102 0.59 19.05 1.42
N ALA A 103 -0.12 18.25 2.22
CA ALA A 103 0.18 16.84 2.40
C ALA A 103 0.09 16.09 1.05
N GLY A 104 1.22 15.52 0.63
CA GLY A 104 1.39 14.81 -0.64
C GLY A 104 2.14 15.58 -1.73
N ARG A 105 2.49 16.87 -1.53
CA ARG A 105 3.40 17.59 -2.46
C ARG A 105 4.84 17.11 -2.37
N ASP A 106 5.24 16.63 -1.20
CA ASP A 106 6.51 15.97 -0.94
C ASP A 106 6.23 14.52 -0.50
N PRO A 107 6.47 13.54 -1.38
CA PRO A 107 6.28 12.11 -1.08
C PRO A 107 7.08 11.61 0.14
N ALA A 108 8.27 12.15 0.38
CA ALA A 108 9.08 11.77 1.53
C ALA A 108 8.47 12.34 2.83
N ALA A 109 8.03 13.60 2.82
CA ALA A 109 7.42 14.22 3.99
C ALA A 109 6.09 13.56 4.39
N ILE A 110 5.21 13.22 3.43
CA ILE A 110 3.97 12.51 3.73
C ILE A 110 4.25 11.12 4.28
N THR A 111 5.32 10.46 3.81
CA THR A 111 5.72 9.14 4.27
C THR A 111 6.16 9.16 5.72
N VAL A 112 7.06 10.06 6.09
CA VAL A 112 7.52 10.23 7.47
C VAL A 112 6.37 10.57 8.42
N ARG A 113 5.47 11.46 8.02
CA ARG A 113 4.31 11.84 8.85
C ARG A 113 3.30 10.70 9.02
N SER A 114 3.04 9.95 7.96
CA SER A 114 2.13 8.79 8.01
C SER A 114 2.72 7.69 8.91
N ALA A 115 4.03 7.42 8.80
CA ALA A 115 4.72 6.49 9.69
C ALA A 115 4.76 6.95 11.15
N GLY A 116 4.94 8.25 11.38
CA GLY A 116 4.85 8.84 12.73
C GLY A 116 3.46 8.69 13.35
N LEU A 117 2.41 8.81 12.54
CA LEU A 117 1.03 8.62 12.99
C LEU A 117 0.72 7.15 13.30
N THR A 118 1.19 6.20 12.47
CA THR A 118 0.99 4.77 12.78
C THR A 118 1.74 4.33 14.04
N ALA A 119 2.81 5.02 14.43
CA ALA A 119 3.50 4.78 15.70
C ALA A 119 2.66 5.10 16.96
N LEU A 120 1.55 5.86 16.81
CA LEU A 120 0.59 6.13 17.89
C LEU A 120 -0.45 5.01 18.06
N LEU A 121 -0.45 3.99 17.20
CA LEU A 121 -1.37 2.86 17.32
C LEU A 121 -1.00 1.96 18.53
N PRO A 122 -1.98 1.24 19.10
CA PRO A 122 -1.72 0.35 20.23
C PRO A 122 -0.65 -0.70 19.91
N PHE A 123 0.28 -0.93 20.84
CA PHE A 123 1.39 -1.86 20.66
C PHE A 123 0.95 -3.28 20.26
N GLU A 124 -0.22 -3.71 20.73
CA GLU A 124 -0.82 -5.01 20.44
C GLU A 124 -1.12 -5.22 18.95
N ILE A 125 -1.24 -4.15 18.16
CA ILE A 125 -1.49 -4.25 16.72
C ILE A 125 -0.39 -5.02 16.00
N HIS A 126 0.87 -4.90 16.44
CA HIS A 126 2.00 -5.61 15.82
C HIS A 126 1.85 -7.13 15.89
N GLY A 127 1.34 -7.66 17.01
CA GLY A 127 1.09 -9.09 17.15
C GLY A 127 -0.01 -9.60 16.20
N ARG A 128 -1.03 -8.77 15.97
CA ARG A 128 -2.14 -9.06 15.06
C ARG A 128 -1.70 -8.98 13.59
N LEU A 129 -0.96 -7.95 13.22
CA LEU A 129 -0.34 -7.80 11.91
C LEU A 129 0.61 -8.97 11.61
N ALA A 130 1.44 -9.37 12.58
CA ALA A 130 2.28 -10.54 12.44
C ALA A 130 1.47 -11.83 12.26
N ALA A 131 0.36 -12.01 12.97
CA ALA A 131 -0.52 -13.18 12.80
C ALA A 131 -1.15 -13.22 11.40
N MET A 132 -1.56 -12.07 10.87
CA MET A 132 -2.08 -11.95 9.50
C MET A 132 -1.02 -12.22 8.44
N ALA A 133 0.16 -11.60 8.57
CA ALA A 133 1.24 -11.71 7.59
C ALA A 133 1.62 -13.17 7.32
N LYS A 134 1.53 -14.05 8.33
CA LYS A 134 1.79 -15.50 8.20
C LYS A 134 0.86 -16.21 7.22
N ASN A 135 -0.32 -15.66 6.98
CA ASN A 135 -1.34 -16.25 6.12
C ASN A 135 -1.24 -15.76 4.67
N TYR A 136 -0.38 -14.77 4.38
CA TYR A 136 -0.09 -14.38 3.02
C TYR A 136 0.84 -15.38 2.32
N PRO A 137 0.56 -15.75 1.06
CA PRO A 137 1.41 -16.68 0.31
C PRO A 137 2.88 -16.25 0.28
N GLY A 138 3.78 -17.18 0.59
CA GLY A 138 5.24 -16.98 0.52
C GLY A 138 5.85 -16.16 1.67
N VAL A 139 5.08 -15.51 2.53
CA VAL A 139 5.64 -14.65 3.60
C VAL A 139 6.40 -15.45 4.65
N LEU A 140 5.84 -16.57 5.13
CA LEU A 140 6.52 -17.44 6.09
C LEU A 140 7.82 -18.03 5.53
N ASP A 141 7.78 -18.50 4.29
CA ASP A 141 8.94 -19.10 3.62
C ASP A 141 10.04 -18.05 3.43
N ALA A 142 9.69 -16.86 2.96
CA ALA A 142 10.63 -15.75 2.81
C ALA A 142 11.26 -15.36 4.17
N ALA A 143 10.44 -15.18 5.19
CA ALA A 143 10.91 -14.79 6.53
C ALA A 143 11.79 -15.86 7.20
N SER A 144 11.69 -17.12 6.80
CA SER A 144 12.53 -18.21 7.34
C SER A 144 14.02 -18.04 7.02
N SER A 145 14.37 -17.20 6.04
CA SER A 145 15.75 -16.87 5.68
C SER A 145 16.45 -15.95 6.70
N GLY A 146 15.71 -15.35 7.63
CA GLY A 146 16.21 -14.35 8.57
C GLY A 146 16.21 -12.94 7.99
N LEU A 147 16.61 -11.94 8.79
CA LEU A 147 16.62 -10.55 8.35
C LEU A 147 17.62 -10.35 7.20
N PRO A 148 17.23 -9.71 6.09
CA PRO A 148 18.10 -9.54 4.94
C PRO A 148 19.17 -8.46 5.18
N ASP A 149 20.37 -8.72 4.66
CA ASP A 149 21.45 -7.75 4.58
C ASP A 149 21.05 -6.57 3.66
N ARG A 150 21.72 -5.43 3.84
CA ARG A 150 21.50 -4.23 3.01
C ARG A 150 21.99 -4.45 1.58
N PHE A 151 21.30 -3.89 0.59
CA PHE A 151 21.81 -3.85 -0.78
C PHE A 151 23.02 -2.94 -0.85
N LEU A 152 24.02 -3.35 -1.63
CA LEU A 152 25.23 -2.57 -1.83
C LEU A 152 25.20 -1.90 -3.20
N LEU A 153 25.38 -0.58 -3.22
CA LEU A 153 25.41 0.18 -4.47
C LEU A 153 26.53 -0.32 -5.41
N GLU A 154 27.65 -0.79 -4.84
CA GLU A 154 28.77 -1.35 -5.59
C GLU A 154 28.43 -2.67 -6.30
N GLU A 155 27.44 -3.42 -5.80
CA GLU A 155 26.97 -4.64 -6.47
C GLU A 155 26.12 -4.27 -7.68
N LEU A 156 25.17 -3.35 -7.51
CA LEU A 156 24.35 -2.83 -8.60
C LEU A 156 25.19 -2.16 -9.70
N ALA A 157 26.26 -1.45 -9.31
CA ALA A 157 27.19 -0.80 -10.25
C ALA A 157 27.93 -1.77 -11.18
N ARG A 158 28.05 -3.05 -10.82
CA ARG A 158 28.71 -4.09 -11.63
C ARG A 158 27.77 -4.73 -12.65
N CYS A 159 26.47 -4.50 -12.53
CA CYS A 159 25.47 -5.08 -13.40
C CYS A 159 25.44 -4.40 -14.79
N PRO A 160 24.99 -5.11 -15.85
CA PRO A 160 24.72 -4.51 -17.15
C PRO A 160 23.70 -3.36 -17.05
N LYS A 161 23.82 -2.34 -17.91
CA LYS A 161 22.94 -1.17 -17.85
C LYS A 161 21.47 -1.49 -18.12
N ASP A 162 21.20 -2.51 -18.94
CA ASP A 162 19.88 -2.99 -19.33
C ASP A 162 19.34 -4.09 -18.40
N SER A 163 20.00 -4.34 -17.27
CA SER A 163 19.54 -5.26 -16.23
C SER A 163 18.84 -4.55 -15.08
N LEU A 164 18.12 -5.30 -14.24
CA LEU A 164 17.48 -4.76 -13.04
C LEU A 164 18.45 -4.00 -12.14
N GLY A 165 19.63 -4.56 -11.87
CA GLY A 165 20.66 -3.90 -11.06
C GLY A 165 21.21 -2.63 -11.70
N GLY A 166 21.39 -2.62 -13.03
CA GLY A 166 21.81 -1.42 -13.76
C GLY A 166 20.79 -0.28 -13.70
N HIS A 167 19.50 -0.62 -13.80
CA HIS A 167 18.39 0.32 -13.65
C HIS A 167 18.35 0.91 -12.24
N LEU A 168 18.37 0.07 -11.19
CA LEU A 168 18.36 0.52 -9.79
C LEU A 168 19.58 1.39 -9.46
N HIS A 169 20.77 1.03 -9.95
CA HIS A 169 21.95 1.87 -9.81
C HIS A 169 21.74 3.26 -10.44
N SER A 170 21.15 3.33 -11.64
CA SER A 170 20.85 4.61 -12.30
C SER A 170 19.86 5.45 -11.50
N MET A 171 18.83 4.84 -10.90
CA MET A 171 17.87 5.57 -10.06
C MET A 171 18.58 6.25 -8.88
N VAL A 172 19.45 5.51 -8.18
CA VAL A 172 20.20 6.06 -7.04
C VAL A 172 21.16 7.16 -7.48
N VAL A 173 21.99 6.91 -8.50
CA VAL A 173 23.08 7.82 -8.89
C VAL A 173 22.58 9.04 -9.66
N ASP A 174 21.62 8.87 -10.56
CA ASP A 174 21.18 9.93 -11.47
C ASP A 174 19.95 10.69 -10.96
N GLN A 175 19.10 10.04 -10.16
CA GLN A 175 17.82 10.59 -9.70
C GLN A 175 17.77 10.83 -8.19
N GLY A 176 18.80 10.42 -7.44
CA GLY A 176 18.93 10.69 -6.01
C GLY A 176 18.01 9.84 -5.13
N PHE A 177 17.61 8.66 -5.62
CA PHE A 177 16.87 7.68 -4.83
C PHE A 177 17.76 7.06 -3.75
N ASP A 178 17.16 6.66 -2.63
CA ASP A 178 17.82 5.88 -1.60
C ASP A 178 17.53 4.39 -1.80
N LEU A 179 18.51 3.52 -1.52
CA LEU A 179 18.31 2.06 -1.57
C LEU A 179 17.26 1.55 -0.56
N GLU A 180 16.97 2.37 0.44
CA GLU A 180 15.85 2.21 1.36
C GLU A 180 15.21 3.58 1.61
N VAL A 181 13.91 3.68 1.37
CA VAL A 181 13.16 4.95 1.48
C VAL A 181 13.17 5.54 2.90
N LEU A 182 13.38 4.70 3.93
CA LEU A 182 13.46 5.10 5.33
C LEU A 182 14.58 4.34 6.04
N ASP A 183 15.14 4.95 7.10
CA ASP A 183 16.11 4.29 7.97
C ASP A 183 15.44 3.21 8.82
N ARG A 184 15.62 1.94 8.42
CA ARG A 184 15.08 0.76 9.14
C ARG A 184 15.52 0.67 10.61
N ASP A 185 16.70 1.19 10.96
CA ASP A 185 17.27 1.09 12.31
C ASP A 185 16.64 2.17 13.20
N ALA A 186 16.48 3.38 12.68
CA ALA A 186 15.74 4.45 13.36
C ALA A 186 14.27 4.08 13.62
N LEU A 187 13.66 3.30 12.70
CA LEU A 187 12.31 2.77 12.85
C LEU A 187 12.22 1.54 13.79
N GLY A 188 13.35 0.97 14.21
CA GLY A 188 13.38 -0.19 15.10
C GLY A 188 12.73 -1.45 14.51
N LEU A 189 12.74 -1.61 13.18
CA LEU A 189 11.99 -2.68 12.50
C LEU A 189 12.44 -4.08 12.92
N ALA A 190 13.72 -4.26 13.25
CA ALA A 190 14.27 -5.52 13.76
C ALA A 190 13.66 -5.95 15.12
N GLY A 191 13.00 -5.04 15.85
CA GLY A 191 12.31 -5.33 17.11
C GLY A 191 10.86 -5.77 16.95
N LEU A 192 10.31 -5.76 15.73
CA LEU A 192 8.94 -6.20 15.46
C LEU A 192 8.81 -7.74 15.58
N PRO A 193 7.62 -8.26 15.93
CA PRO A 193 7.40 -9.71 16.03
C PRO A 193 7.47 -10.40 14.66
N ASP A 194 8.01 -11.62 14.59
CA ASP A 194 8.08 -12.39 13.36
C ASP A 194 6.68 -12.74 12.79
N PRO A 195 6.46 -12.63 11.45
CA PRO A 195 7.44 -12.29 10.40
C PRO A 195 7.49 -10.78 10.07
N LEU A 196 6.89 -9.92 10.89
CA LEU A 196 6.69 -8.49 10.59
C LEU A 196 8.00 -7.71 10.49
N ALA A 197 9.04 -8.09 11.25
CA ALA A 197 10.37 -7.51 11.14
C ALA A 197 10.97 -7.74 9.75
N TYR A 198 11.00 -8.99 9.29
CA TYR A 198 11.45 -9.36 7.94
C TYR A 198 10.63 -8.63 6.87
N LEU A 199 9.30 -8.68 7.00
CA LEU A 199 8.37 -8.09 6.04
C LEU A 199 8.68 -6.61 5.79
N ASN A 200 8.69 -5.78 6.84
CA ASN A 200 8.88 -4.34 6.69
C ASN A 200 10.29 -3.99 6.24
N ILE A 201 11.31 -4.73 6.71
CA ILE A 201 12.68 -4.54 6.23
C ILE A 201 12.77 -4.82 4.73
N ARG A 202 12.25 -5.96 4.27
CA ARG A 202 12.32 -6.34 2.85
C ARG A 202 11.50 -5.39 1.99
N ILE A 203 10.38 -4.87 2.50
CA ILE A 203 9.58 -3.84 1.81
C ILE A 203 10.37 -2.56 1.59
N LEU A 204 11.07 -2.03 2.60
CA LEU A 204 11.88 -0.83 2.44
C LEU A 204 13.00 -1.02 1.40
N GLN A 205 13.59 -2.22 1.33
CA GLN A 205 14.64 -2.53 0.36
C GLN A 205 14.11 -2.74 -1.06
N CYS A 206 12.95 -3.38 -1.19
CA CYS A 206 12.45 -3.87 -2.46
C CYS A 206 11.37 -2.99 -3.07
N HIS A 207 10.99 -1.87 -2.44
CA HIS A 207 9.96 -0.96 -2.97
C HIS A 207 10.23 -0.58 -4.44
N ASP A 208 11.42 -0.05 -4.73
CA ASP A 208 11.80 0.32 -6.10
C ASP A 208 12.05 -0.90 -7.00
N VAL A 209 12.46 -2.02 -6.43
CA VAL A 209 12.56 -3.29 -7.17
C VAL A 209 11.18 -3.72 -7.68
N TRP A 210 10.14 -3.53 -6.87
CA TRP A 210 8.77 -3.86 -7.24
C TRP A 210 8.17 -2.87 -8.22
N HIS A 211 8.53 -1.58 -8.14
CA HIS A 211 8.22 -0.63 -9.22
C HIS A 211 8.70 -1.17 -10.57
N GLU A 212 10.00 -1.46 -10.68
CA GLU A 212 10.62 -1.97 -11.91
C GLU A 212 10.00 -3.30 -12.37
N VAL A 213 9.95 -4.31 -11.49
CA VAL A 213 9.58 -5.67 -11.91
C VAL A 213 8.06 -5.84 -12.05
N ALA A 214 7.24 -5.19 -11.23
CA ALA A 214 5.78 -5.26 -11.35
C ALA A 214 5.22 -4.23 -12.35
N GLY A 215 6.03 -3.30 -12.86
CA GLY A 215 5.64 -2.41 -13.97
C GLY A 215 4.93 -1.14 -13.53
N TYR A 216 5.35 -0.57 -12.41
CA TYR A 216 4.90 0.74 -11.95
C TYR A 216 6.01 1.77 -12.18
N GLU A 217 5.70 2.82 -12.93
CA GLU A 217 6.49 4.06 -12.95
C GLU A 217 6.53 4.76 -11.58
N THR A 218 7.54 5.59 -11.33
CA THR A 218 7.70 6.41 -10.11
C THR A 218 6.93 7.74 -10.17
N THR A 219 5.64 7.67 -10.53
CA THR A 219 4.73 8.83 -10.57
C THR A 219 3.77 8.83 -9.38
N GLY A 220 3.18 9.98 -9.05
CA GLY A 220 2.25 10.12 -7.92
C GLY A 220 1.04 9.18 -8.02
N LEU A 221 0.52 8.93 -9.23
CA LEU A 221 -0.57 7.98 -9.43
C LEU A 221 -0.13 6.54 -9.15
N HIS A 222 1.07 6.19 -9.60
CA HIS A 222 1.60 4.85 -9.46
C HIS A 222 2.13 4.56 -8.05
N GLU A 223 2.53 5.55 -7.27
CA GLU A 223 2.78 5.39 -5.83
C GLU A 223 1.50 5.01 -5.06
N VAL A 224 0.35 5.58 -5.45
CA VAL A 224 -0.96 5.15 -4.93
C VAL A 224 -1.29 3.73 -5.40
N ALA A 225 -1.02 3.42 -6.66
CA ALA A 225 -1.26 2.09 -7.23
C ALA A 225 -0.42 1.01 -6.53
N ILE A 226 0.91 1.20 -6.44
CA ILE A 226 1.79 0.20 -5.83
C ILE A 226 1.45 -0.01 -4.35
N SER A 227 0.94 0.99 -3.64
CA SER A 227 0.41 0.80 -2.28
C SER A 227 -0.71 -0.26 -2.25
N GLY A 228 -1.63 -0.23 -3.22
CA GLY A 228 -2.62 -1.29 -3.40
C GLY A 228 -2.00 -2.66 -3.71
N PHE A 229 -0.99 -2.69 -4.59
CA PHE A 229 -0.24 -3.91 -4.91
C PHE A 229 0.41 -4.55 -3.69
N GLN A 230 1.09 -3.75 -2.85
CA GLN A 230 1.75 -4.17 -1.62
C GLN A 230 0.76 -4.73 -0.59
N MET A 231 -0.44 -4.17 -0.50
CA MET A 231 -1.53 -4.74 0.31
C MET A 231 -1.98 -6.12 -0.20
N GLY A 232 -2.05 -6.29 -1.52
CA GLY A 232 -2.41 -7.54 -2.17
C GLY A 232 -1.35 -8.64 -2.01
N GLN A 233 -0.07 -8.30 -2.18
CA GLN A 233 1.03 -9.28 -2.13
C GLN A 233 1.35 -9.76 -0.71
N PHE A 234 1.35 -8.86 0.28
CA PHE A 234 1.89 -9.18 1.61
C PHE A 234 1.16 -8.49 2.76
N GLY A 235 0.01 -7.84 2.51
CA GLY A 235 -0.79 -7.22 3.57
C GLY A 235 -0.06 -6.07 4.27
N HIS A 236 0.71 -5.28 3.51
CA HIS A 236 1.51 -4.20 4.07
C HIS A 236 0.64 -3.20 4.83
N HIS A 237 0.89 -3.10 6.14
CA HIS A 237 0.13 -2.24 7.03
C HIS A 237 0.26 -0.76 6.68
N TYR A 238 1.48 -0.30 6.43
CA TYR A 238 1.71 1.10 6.06
C TYR A 238 1.00 1.46 4.75
N SER A 239 1.07 0.63 3.71
CA SER A 239 0.32 0.88 2.47
C SER A 239 -1.19 0.90 2.70
N SER A 240 -1.72 0.01 3.54
CA SER A 240 -3.14 0.03 3.93
C SER A 240 -3.53 1.33 4.60
N PHE A 241 -2.68 1.84 5.51
CA PHE A 241 -2.92 3.11 6.18
C PHE A 241 -2.83 4.30 5.22
N PHE A 242 -1.81 4.33 4.36
CA PHE A 242 -1.64 5.35 3.33
C PHE A 242 -2.84 5.40 2.37
N VAL A 243 -3.30 4.26 1.87
CA VAL A 243 -4.49 4.18 1.02
C VAL A 243 -5.75 4.67 1.77
N ALA A 244 -5.92 4.28 3.02
CA ALA A 244 -7.04 4.76 3.83
C ALA A 244 -7.02 6.29 4.02
N MET A 245 -5.82 6.87 4.22
CA MET A 245 -5.61 8.32 4.26
C MET A 245 -6.01 9.01 2.95
N ILE A 246 -5.58 8.46 1.82
CA ILE A 246 -5.93 9.00 0.49
C ILE A 246 -7.45 8.91 0.25
N PHE A 247 -8.11 7.81 0.63
CA PHE A 247 -9.57 7.70 0.56
C PHE A 247 -10.28 8.70 1.45
N ALA A 248 -9.81 8.90 2.69
CA ALA A 248 -10.38 9.89 3.60
C ALA A 248 -10.28 11.30 2.99
N LYS A 249 -9.09 11.72 2.54
CA LYS A 249 -8.89 13.01 1.88
C LYS A 249 -9.77 13.15 0.64
N GLY A 250 -9.82 12.13 -0.22
CA GLY A 250 -10.62 12.12 -1.43
C GLY A 250 -12.13 12.23 -1.18
N ALA A 251 -12.66 11.48 -0.22
CA ALA A 251 -14.10 11.46 0.09
C ALA A 251 -14.63 12.86 0.49
N PHE A 252 -13.79 13.68 1.11
CA PHE A 252 -14.16 15.00 1.61
C PHE A 252 -13.75 16.17 0.71
N ALA A 253 -12.58 16.10 0.08
CA ALA A 253 -12.02 17.22 -0.65
C ALA A 253 -12.18 17.10 -2.18
N SER A 254 -12.37 15.89 -2.70
CA SER A 254 -12.33 15.64 -4.15
C SER A 254 -13.72 15.59 -4.80
N PRO A 255 -13.82 16.00 -6.09
CA PRO A 255 -14.91 15.60 -6.96
C PRO A 255 -15.08 14.07 -6.98
N ILE A 256 -16.30 13.60 -7.26
CA ILE A 256 -16.61 12.16 -7.24
C ILE A 256 -15.82 11.39 -8.30
N GLU A 257 -15.44 12.06 -9.38
CA GLU A 257 -14.59 11.56 -10.44
C GLU A 257 -13.17 11.28 -9.93
N GLY A 258 -12.62 12.14 -9.07
CA GLY A 258 -11.32 11.93 -8.44
C GLY A 258 -11.33 10.76 -7.45
N VAL A 259 -12.43 10.60 -6.71
CA VAL A 259 -12.65 9.42 -5.85
C VAL A 259 -12.73 8.15 -6.68
N THR A 260 -13.49 8.18 -7.77
CA THR A 260 -13.65 7.05 -8.70
C THR A 260 -12.31 6.63 -9.30
N LEU A 261 -11.52 7.60 -9.77
CA LEU A 261 -10.16 7.36 -10.29
C LEU A 261 -9.28 6.70 -9.23
N THR A 262 -9.28 7.24 -8.01
CA THR A 262 -8.45 6.70 -6.91
C THR A 262 -8.84 5.27 -6.57
N LEU A 263 -10.15 4.98 -6.46
CA LEU A 263 -10.63 3.62 -6.20
C LEU A 263 -10.26 2.67 -7.33
N ASP A 264 -10.44 3.08 -8.58
CA ASP A 264 -10.11 2.25 -9.74
C ASP A 264 -8.61 1.92 -9.79
N THR A 265 -7.74 2.91 -9.54
CA THR A 265 -6.28 2.74 -9.44
C THR A 265 -5.88 1.81 -8.29
N VAL A 266 -6.40 2.01 -7.08
CA VAL A 266 -6.06 1.17 -5.93
C VAL A 266 -6.55 -0.26 -6.11
N LEU A 267 -7.80 -0.44 -6.56
CA LEU A 267 -8.41 -1.77 -6.66
C LEU A 267 -7.82 -2.60 -7.81
N SER A 268 -7.47 -1.97 -8.93
CA SER A 268 -6.79 -2.66 -10.03
C SER A 268 -5.38 -3.11 -9.62
N ALA A 269 -4.61 -2.25 -8.95
CA ALA A 269 -3.29 -2.61 -8.44
C ALA A 269 -3.33 -3.63 -7.30
N TYR A 270 -4.33 -3.55 -6.41
CA TYR A 270 -4.57 -4.57 -5.39
C TYR A 270 -4.90 -5.92 -6.00
N MET A 271 -5.76 -5.97 -7.02
CA MET A 271 -6.06 -7.20 -7.76
C MET A 271 -4.81 -7.75 -8.43
N HIS A 272 -4.00 -6.89 -9.06
CA HIS A 272 -2.71 -7.26 -9.61
C HIS A 272 -1.80 -7.87 -8.52
N GLY A 273 -1.68 -7.23 -7.36
CA GLY A 273 -0.91 -7.75 -6.23
C GLY A 273 -1.41 -9.10 -5.71
N ARG A 274 -2.72 -9.34 -5.69
CA ARG A 274 -3.27 -10.64 -5.29
C ARG A 274 -3.01 -11.74 -6.31
N GLU A 275 -2.98 -11.41 -7.59
CA GLU A 275 -2.84 -12.38 -8.69
C GLU A 275 -1.39 -12.63 -9.11
N THR A 276 -0.44 -11.77 -8.72
CA THR A 276 0.99 -11.93 -9.00
C THR A 276 1.63 -13.00 -8.09
N PRO A 277 2.51 -13.87 -8.62
CA PRO A 277 3.26 -14.82 -7.80
C PRO A 277 4.02 -14.12 -6.65
N PRO A 278 4.17 -14.76 -5.47
CA PRO A 278 4.78 -14.10 -4.31
C PRO A 278 6.20 -13.58 -4.60
N MET A 279 6.37 -12.26 -4.52
CA MET A 279 7.66 -11.61 -4.82
C MET A 279 8.57 -11.43 -3.60
N LEU A 280 8.03 -11.55 -2.38
CA LEU A 280 8.78 -11.27 -1.16
C LEU A 280 10.00 -12.21 -0.98
N GLY A 281 9.84 -13.47 -1.37
CA GLY A 281 10.87 -14.50 -1.25
C GLY A 281 11.84 -14.59 -2.43
N VAL A 282 11.74 -13.69 -3.42
CA VAL A 282 12.68 -13.67 -4.55
C VAL A 282 14.04 -13.19 -4.05
N VAL A 283 15.08 -13.96 -4.35
CA VAL A 283 16.48 -13.63 -4.08
C VAL A 283 16.99 -12.75 -5.23
N TRP A 284 16.65 -11.45 -5.17
CA TRP A 284 16.98 -10.49 -6.21
C TRP A 284 18.49 -10.38 -6.48
N GLU A 285 19.28 -10.61 -5.45
CA GLU A 285 20.73 -10.61 -5.42
C GLU A 285 21.34 -11.60 -6.44
N ASP A 286 20.66 -12.72 -6.70
CA ASP A 286 21.09 -13.74 -7.67
C ASP A 286 20.73 -13.39 -9.11
N ILE A 287 19.90 -12.36 -9.33
CA ILE A 287 19.33 -12.03 -10.65
C ILE A 287 19.46 -10.55 -11.04
N TRP A 288 20.23 -9.75 -10.30
CA TRP A 288 20.44 -8.33 -10.62
C TRP A 288 20.99 -8.08 -12.02
N ASP A 289 21.79 -9.01 -12.54
CA ASP A 289 22.41 -8.92 -13.85
C ASP A 289 21.46 -9.28 -15.01
N GLN A 290 20.22 -9.68 -14.70
CA GLN A 290 19.23 -10.07 -15.72
C GLN A 290 18.34 -8.89 -16.16
N PRO A 291 17.95 -8.85 -17.44
CA PRO A 291 16.92 -7.92 -17.91
C PRO A 291 15.57 -8.14 -17.23
N ILE A 292 14.85 -7.05 -16.92
CA ILE A 292 13.54 -7.10 -16.25
C ILE A 292 12.53 -8.00 -16.99
N SER A 293 12.56 -8.01 -18.33
CA SER A 293 11.68 -8.87 -19.14
C SER A 293 11.94 -10.37 -18.90
N GLN A 294 13.21 -10.76 -18.73
CA GLN A 294 13.58 -12.14 -18.43
C GLN A 294 13.20 -12.52 -17.00
N ILE A 295 13.35 -11.60 -16.05
CA ILE A 295 12.90 -11.79 -14.67
C ILE A 295 11.39 -12.03 -14.65
N ARG A 296 10.60 -11.16 -15.31
CA ARG A 296 9.15 -11.33 -15.41
C ARG A 296 8.74 -12.67 -15.99
N GLU A 297 9.38 -13.11 -17.08
CA GLU A 297 9.12 -14.41 -17.69
C GLU A 297 9.44 -15.57 -16.73
N SER A 298 10.62 -15.56 -16.11
CA SER A 298 11.07 -16.65 -15.22
C SER A 298 10.29 -16.74 -13.91
N GLN A 299 9.82 -15.62 -13.38
CA GLN A 299 9.05 -15.54 -12.14
C GLN A 299 7.52 -15.59 -12.37
N GLY A 300 7.07 -15.60 -13.64
CA GLY A 300 5.64 -15.57 -13.98
C GLY A 300 4.94 -14.26 -13.65
N ILE A 301 5.68 -13.15 -13.59
CA ILE A 301 5.15 -11.82 -13.23
C ILE A 301 4.62 -11.14 -14.49
N GLN A 302 3.39 -10.65 -14.42
CA GLN A 302 2.84 -9.76 -15.44
C GLN A 302 3.10 -8.31 -15.04
N ALA A 303 3.37 -7.44 -16.01
CA ALA A 303 3.46 -6.02 -15.74
C ALA A 303 2.05 -5.46 -15.46
N TYR A 304 1.98 -4.45 -14.60
CA TYR A 304 0.75 -3.77 -14.26
C TYR A 304 0.13 -3.10 -15.49
N ASP A 305 -1.09 -3.49 -15.83
CA ASP A 305 -1.90 -2.85 -16.86
C ASP A 305 -2.69 -1.70 -16.23
N SER A 306 -2.05 -0.53 -16.13
CA SER A 306 -2.64 0.63 -15.47
C SER A 306 -3.90 1.11 -16.21
N PRO A 307 -5.02 1.35 -15.53
CA PRO A 307 -6.24 1.87 -16.16
C PRO A 307 -6.08 3.31 -16.68
N TYR A 308 -5.03 4.02 -16.27
CA TYR A 308 -4.77 5.42 -16.62
C TYR A 308 -3.29 5.63 -17.00
N PRO A 309 -2.97 6.69 -17.76
CA PRO A 309 -1.59 7.09 -17.99
C PRO A 309 -0.84 7.33 -16.66
N PRO A 310 0.41 6.86 -16.52
CA PRO A 310 1.15 6.99 -15.27
C PRO A 310 1.29 8.44 -14.78
N SER A 311 1.50 9.39 -15.69
CA SER A 311 1.71 10.82 -15.41
C SER A 311 0.42 11.64 -15.24
N LEU A 312 -0.75 11.01 -15.17
CA LEU A 312 -2.03 11.72 -15.24
C LEU A 312 -2.18 12.81 -14.17
N LEU A 313 -1.71 12.57 -12.94
CA LEU A 313 -1.84 13.57 -11.87
C LEU A 313 -0.91 14.75 -12.09
N GLU A 314 0.31 14.50 -12.55
CA GLU A 314 1.30 15.51 -12.91
C GLU A 314 0.82 16.34 -14.11
N ASP A 315 0.27 15.69 -15.12
CA ASP A 315 -0.27 16.34 -16.32
C ASP A 315 -1.45 17.26 -15.96
N LEU A 316 -2.33 16.82 -15.05
CA LEU A 316 -3.45 17.64 -14.55
C LEU A 316 -2.98 18.81 -13.68
N ALA A 317 -1.92 18.64 -12.88
CA ALA A 317 -1.36 19.72 -12.06
C ALA A 317 -0.66 20.81 -12.88
N ASN A 318 -0.19 20.45 -14.08
CA ASN A 318 0.50 21.35 -15.00
C ASN A 318 -0.41 22.00 -16.08
N ALA A 319 -1.70 21.65 -16.11
CA ALA A 319 -2.70 22.13 -17.07
C ALA A 319 -3.42 23.42 -16.59
#